data_AF-A0A7V8VUP1-F1
#
_entry.id   AF-A0A7V8VUP1-F1
#
_cell.length_a   1.000
_cell.length_b   1.000
_cell.length_c   1.000
_cell.angle_alpha   90.00
_cell.angle_beta   90.00
_cell.angle_gamma   90.00
#
_symmetry.space_group_name_H-M   'P 1'
#
loop_
_entity.id
_entity.type
_entity.pdbx_description
1 polymer ?
#
loop_
_entity_poly.entity_id
_entity_poly.type
_entity_poly.pdbx_seq_one_letter_code
_entity_poly.pdbx_strand_id
1 'polypeptide(L)'
;MCKRHPTPSQEPEELPAGAPVGAATDRAAVPAVPIFSKPETEKVVPLPIPLFSEEKAREARRARVAAVLERTPAEQLESAKLDGRTQQGSLLVMVPIREGQLEPLRKLLAQVASPPDGDDFEINPVIPFLKLRTVHFARFLIHAPSPSEEAPIPVWDGKPQVHGPPIPAKLLFSTDYDGELDAHLEELFRVAGPGLDRIFSHCEGWPGNHNPRLARGYFLRHRYPTTAFYTGTMRRSVEQIRREADLRDRIQAFLDRESGKPGFPSDPVEVRERIRQFVSREKELAWAREKPGPFPKLLIPEYFINRLPLTAGLAGLTVATGAFGALSLVLPMKTAAAWVGGVTATLGAAAGAGYAYLSRLAARDPVIIRDSVKEHTAELVKTEDRIVQNEMSSVIYIKEPLAFRRTLLWGVLTFVNFAAKYLSNQGALAGIPSIHFARWVIVDEGRRLIFFSNFDGSWENYLGDFVDKAHDGLTAVWSNCVGFPRTKGLWQEGATDEQKFKMYSRDSQIPTQVWYSAYKWLSVPNINNNTMIRLGLYGELSRTQAEEWLRRF
;
A
#
# COMPACT_ATOMS: atom_id res chain seq x y z
N MET A 1 -47.45 -20.25 -51.15
CA MET A 1 -47.87 -19.12 -52.01
C MET A 1 -46.71 -18.15 -52.10
N CYS A 2 -45.84 -18.35 -53.09
CA CYS A 2 -45.58 -17.46 -54.25
C CYS A 2 -44.78 -16.19 -53.88
N LYS A 3 -43.45 -16.18 -54.06
CA LYS A 3 -42.66 -15.92 -55.31
C LYS A 3 -42.54 -14.40 -55.60
N ARG A 4 -41.38 -13.74 -55.68
CA ARG A 4 -40.25 -13.92 -56.64
C ARG A 4 -38.99 -13.11 -56.23
N HIS A 5 -37.82 -13.72 -56.46
CA HIS A 5 -36.46 -13.17 -56.70
C HIS A 5 -36.34 -12.52 -58.11
N PRO A 6 -35.20 -11.97 -58.63
CA PRO A 6 -33.77 -12.21 -58.27
C PRO A 6 -32.75 -11.05 -58.41
N THR A 7 -31.51 -11.32 -57.94
CA THR A 7 -30.22 -10.69 -58.29
C THR A 7 -29.77 -11.02 -59.73
N PRO A 8 -28.76 -10.30 -60.29
CA PRO A 8 -27.44 -10.93 -60.45
C PRO A 8 -26.22 -9.99 -60.32
N SER A 9 -25.08 -10.64 -60.05
CA SER A 9 -23.67 -10.20 -60.05
C SER A 9 -23.06 -10.02 -61.45
N GLN A 10 -21.98 -9.23 -61.58
CA GLN A 10 -20.68 -9.61 -62.22
C GLN A 10 -19.65 -8.44 -62.27
N GLU A 11 -18.40 -8.74 -61.91
CA GLU A 11 -17.12 -8.01 -62.12
C GLU A 11 -16.59 -8.20 -63.57
N PRO A 12 -15.31 -7.88 -63.97
CA PRO A 12 -14.35 -6.78 -63.67
C PRO A 12 -13.76 -6.13 -64.97
N GLU A 13 -12.95 -5.06 -64.89
CA GLU A 13 -11.94 -4.78 -65.95
C GLU A 13 -10.73 -3.93 -65.47
N GLU A 14 -9.64 -4.04 -66.23
CA GLU A 14 -8.19 -3.99 -65.91
C GLU A 14 -7.50 -2.66 -65.54
N LEU A 15 -6.28 -2.81 -64.99
CA LEU A 15 -5.19 -1.82 -64.80
C LEU A 15 -4.71 -1.17 -66.12
N PRO A 16 -4.07 0.01 -66.06
CA PRO A 16 -2.62 -0.01 -66.24
C PRO A 16 -1.81 0.95 -65.36
N ALA A 17 -0.51 0.68 -65.33
CA ALA A 17 0.57 1.27 -64.56
C ALA A 17 1.10 2.62 -65.09
N GLY A 18 1.79 3.38 -64.21
CA GLY A 18 2.79 4.38 -64.62
C GLY A 18 2.80 5.67 -63.78
N ALA A 19 3.75 5.80 -62.85
CA ALA A 19 4.18 7.08 -62.28
C ALA A 19 4.95 7.89 -63.35
N PRO A 20 5.07 9.25 -63.30
CA PRO A 20 5.89 9.92 -62.27
C PRO A 20 5.50 11.36 -61.85
N VAL A 21 6.03 11.78 -60.69
CA VAL A 21 6.59 13.11 -60.34
C VAL A 21 5.80 14.38 -60.68
N GLY A 22 5.43 15.15 -59.65
CA GLY A 22 5.00 16.54 -59.84
C GLY A 22 4.70 17.25 -58.53
N ALA A 23 5.49 18.28 -58.24
CA ALA A 23 5.48 19.06 -57.02
C ALA A 23 4.21 19.92 -56.85
N ALA A 24 3.96 20.25 -55.58
CA ALA A 24 3.30 21.46 -55.08
C ALA A 24 2.01 21.92 -55.77
N THR A 25 0.91 21.87 -55.04
CA THR A 25 0.17 23.04 -54.54
C THR A 25 -1.19 22.55 -54.07
N ASP A 26 -1.49 22.72 -52.77
CA ASP A 26 -2.87 22.65 -52.34
C ASP A 26 -3.09 23.57 -51.13
N ARG A 27 -4.23 24.25 -51.20
CA ARG A 27 -5.03 24.83 -50.09
C ARG A 27 -4.79 26.30 -49.73
N ALA A 28 -5.54 27.12 -50.46
CA ALA A 28 -6.63 27.94 -49.95
C ALA A 28 -6.58 28.29 -48.44
N ALA A 29 -6.44 29.60 -48.20
CA ALA A 29 -6.47 30.23 -46.90
C ALA A 29 -7.82 30.02 -46.16
N VAL A 30 -7.71 29.56 -44.92
CA VAL A 30 -8.76 29.63 -43.89
C VAL A 30 -8.35 30.74 -42.91
N PRO A 31 -9.28 31.62 -42.45
CA PRO A 31 -8.91 32.88 -41.82
C PRO A 31 -8.29 32.69 -40.43
N ALA A 32 -7.27 33.50 -40.15
CA ALA A 32 -6.56 33.53 -38.88
C ALA A 32 -7.47 33.92 -37.72
N VAL A 33 -7.61 33.02 -36.75
CA VAL A 33 -8.06 33.34 -35.39
C VAL A 33 -6.87 34.01 -34.67
N PRO A 34 -7.05 35.15 -33.97
CA PRO A 34 -5.93 35.89 -33.43
C PRO A 34 -5.18 35.11 -32.35
N ILE A 35 -3.89 34.93 -32.60
CA ILE A 35 -2.88 34.37 -31.71
C ILE A 35 -2.62 35.37 -30.58
N PHE A 36 -2.84 34.92 -29.35
CA PHE A 36 -2.25 35.37 -28.07
C PHE A 36 -1.86 36.85 -27.95
N SER A 37 -2.68 37.61 -27.25
CA SER A 37 -2.23 38.79 -26.49
C SER A 37 -1.06 38.39 -25.59
N LYS A 38 0.01 39.20 -25.62
CA LYS A 38 1.18 39.09 -24.72
C LYS A 38 0.73 38.77 -23.28
N PRO A 39 1.41 37.86 -22.57
CA PRO A 39 1.10 37.63 -21.17
C PRO A 39 1.34 38.95 -20.41
N GLU A 40 0.29 39.45 -19.78
CA GLU A 40 0.42 40.43 -18.71
C GLU A 40 1.41 39.86 -17.70
N THR A 41 2.38 40.69 -17.34
CA THR A 41 3.44 40.46 -16.36
C THR A 41 3.10 39.37 -15.36
N GLU A 42 3.74 38.21 -15.56
CA GLU A 42 3.77 37.11 -14.64
C GLU A 42 4.20 37.68 -13.28
N LYS A 43 3.25 37.85 -12.36
CA LYS A 43 3.58 38.10 -10.97
C LYS A 43 4.21 36.82 -10.44
N VAL A 44 5.52 36.69 -10.65
CA VAL A 44 6.37 35.77 -9.90
C VAL A 44 6.08 36.06 -8.43
N VAL A 45 5.35 35.17 -7.77
CA VAL A 45 5.27 35.17 -6.31
C VAL A 45 6.70 34.87 -5.86
N PRO A 46 7.42 35.83 -5.25
CA PRO A 46 8.78 35.56 -4.80
C PRO A 46 8.68 34.51 -3.71
N LEU A 47 9.35 33.36 -3.89
CA LEU A 47 9.66 32.47 -2.77
C LEU A 47 10.50 33.30 -1.79
N PRO A 48 10.04 33.56 -0.55
CA PRO A 48 10.81 34.33 0.42
C PRO A 48 11.80 33.37 1.08
N ILE A 49 12.82 32.94 0.35
CA ILE A 49 13.88 32.09 0.90
C ILE A 49 15.25 32.59 0.43
N PRO A 50 16.09 33.10 1.34
CA PRO A 50 17.47 33.46 1.01
C PRO A 50 18.32 32.20 0.76
N LEU A 51 18.77 32.04 -0.48
CA LEU A 51 19.50 30.87 -1.01
C LEU A 51 20.89 30.57 -0.39
N PHE A 52 21.34 31.31 0.63
CA PHE A 52 22.67 31.11 1.23
C PHE A 52 22.65 30.74 2.72
N SER A 53 21.51 30.88 3.43
CA SER A 53 21.39 30.43 4.83
C SER A 53 20.84 29.00 4.96
N GLU A 54 20.21 28.48 3.91
CA GLU A 54 19.63 27.13 3.93
C GLU A 54 20.66 26.00 3.82
N GLU A 55 21.76 26.18 3.09
CA GLU A 55 22.70 25.08 2.84
C GLU A 55 23.40 24.61 4.12
N LYS A 56 23.92 25.56 4.91
CA LYS A 56 24.50 25.26 6.24
C LYS A 56 23.46 24.66 7.18
N ALA A 57 22.21 25.13 7.14
CA ALA A 57 21.12 24.57 7.94
C ALA A 57 20.78 23.13 7.51
N ARG A 58 20.78 22.85 6.20
CA ARG A 58 20.58 21.51 5.61
C ARG A 58 21.75 20.58 5.93
N GLU A 59 22.98 21.07 5.90
CA GLU A 59 24.18 20.32 6.28
C GLU A 59 24.19 19.99 7.77
N ALA A 60 23.91 20.97 8.63
CA ALA A 60 23.76 20.75 10.07
C ALA A 60 22.63 19.75 10.37
N ARG A 61 21.51 19.82 9.65
CA ARG A 61 20.43 18.84 9.72
C ARG A 61 20.90 17.44 9.31
N ARG A 62 21.58 17.32 8.17
CA ARG A 62 22.15 16.04 7.69
C ARG A 62 23.10 15.43 8.72
N ALA A 63 23.96 16.24 9.33
CA ALA A 63 24.86 15.79 10.40
C ALA A 63 24.10 15.29 11.62
N ARG A 64 23.07 16.00 12.09
CA ARG A 64 22.22 15.53 13.21
C ARG A 64 21.50 14.22 12.90
N VAL A 65 20.92 14.10 11.71
CA VAL A 65 20.25 12.87 11.26
C VAL A 65 21.26 11.72 11.17
N ALA A 66 22.42 11.95 10.56
CA ALA A 66 23.49 10.97 10.47
C ALA A 66 23.94 10.49 11.85
N ALA A 67 24.12 11.40 12.81
CA ALA A 67 24.50 11.04 14.18
C ALA A 67 23.45 10.18 14.90
N VAL A 68 22.14 10.42 14.67
CA VAL A 68 21.08 9.58 15.26
C VAL A 68 21.04 8.18 14.63
N LEU A 69 21.34 8.10 13.34
CA LEU A 69 21.39 6.85 12.56
C LEU A 69 22.73 6.14 12.65
N GLU A 70 23.75 6.76 13.24
CA GLU A 70 25.10 6.22 13.29
C GLU A 70 25.14 4.90 14.07
N ARG A 71 25.81 3.92 13.47
CA ARG A 71 26.02 2.59 14.03
C ARG A 71 27.49 2.25 13.97
N THR A 72 27.94 1.53 14.98
CA THR A 72 29.25 0.89 14.91
C THR A 72 29.23 -0.21 13.85
N PRO A 73 30.37 -0.51 13.18
CA PRO A 73 30.46 -1.64 12.25
C PRO A 73 30.03 -2.98 12.87
N ALA A 74 30.25 -3.17 14.17
CA ALA A 74 29.82 -4.37 14.89
C ALA A 74 28.29 -4.47 14.98
N GLU A 75 27.59 -3.38 15.31
CA GLU A 75 26.12 -3.35 15.32
C GLU A 75 25.53 -3.62 13.94
N GLN A 76 26.13 -3.05 12.89
CA GLN A 76 25.71 -3.30 11.51
C GLN A 76 25.87 -4.77 11.15
N LEU A 77 26.99 -5.39 11.52
CA LEU A 77 27.25 -6.81 11.26
C LEU A 77 26.26 -7.71 12.00
N GLU A 78 26.01 -7.46 13.29
CA GLU A 78 25.02 -8.25 14.06
C GLU A 78 23.62 -8.13 13.46
N SER A 79 23.20 -6.92 13.08
CA SER A 79 21.92 -6.71 12.42
C SER A 79 21.87 -7.42 11.05
N ALA A 80 22.96 -7.43 10.29
CA ALA A 80 23.00 -8.03 8.96
C ALA A 80 22.79 -9.55 8.96
N LYS A 81 23.08 -10.24 10.07
CA LYS A 81 22.80 -11.68 10.23
C LYS A 81 21.30 -12.00 10.13
N LEU A 82 20.44 -11.05 10.46
CA LEU A 82 18.98 -11.19 10.42
C LEU A 82 18.37 -10.73 9.09
N ASP A 83 19.17 -10.20 8.16
CA ASP A 83 18.68 -9.70 6.87
C ASP A 83 17.97 -10.81 6.09
N GLY A 84 16.86 -10.46 5.44
CA GLY A 84 15.99 -11.40 4.73
C GLY A 84 15.19 -12.36 5.63
N ARG A 85 15.23 -12.19 6.96
CA ARG A 85 14.52 -13.01 7.95
C ARG A 85 13.68 -12.21 8.94
N THR A 86 13.60 -10.89 8.78
CA THR A 86 12.88 -10.02 9.72
C THR A 86 11.37 -10.24 9.61
N GLN A 87 10.68 -10.42 10.73
CA GLN A 87 9.22 -10.38 10.71
C GLN A 87 8.76 -8.93 10.64
N GLN A 88 7.68 -8.64 9.91
CA GLN A 88 7.09 -7.32 9.84
C GLN A 88 5.65 -7.40 10.31
N GLY A 89 5.28 -6.47 11.20
CA GLY A 89 3.97 -6.41 11.84
C GLY A 89 3.30 -5.05 11.65
N SER A 90 2.03 -4.98 12.05
CA SER A 90 1.30 -3.72 12.15
C SER A 90 0.62 -3.58 13.51
N LEU A 91 0.51 -2.34 13.97
CA LEU A 91 -0.22 -1.96 15.17
C LEU A 91 -1.27 -0.91 14.80
N LEU A 92 -2.48 -1.07 15.32
CA LEU A 92 -3.49 -0.03 15.39
C LEU A 92 -3.98 0.06 16.82
N VAL A 93 -3.81 1.22 17.44
CA VAL A 93 -4.43 1.56 18.72
C VAL A 93 -5.48 2.63 18.44
N MET A 94 -6.72 2.39 18.85
CA MET A 94 -7.80 3.37 18.74
C MET A 94 -8.41 3.63 20.09
N VAL A 95 -8.44 4.91 20.49
CA VAL A 95 -8.95 5.28 21.81
C VAL A 95 -9.87 6.50 21.72
N PRO A 96 -10.99 6.52 22.47
CA PRO A 96 -11.79 7.72 22.60
C PRO A 96 -10.97 8.90 23.15
N ILE A 97 -11.17 10.06 22.54
CA ILE A 97 -10.63 11.32 23.00
C ILE A 97 -11.57 11.84 24.09
N ARG A 98 -11.00 12.34 25.21
CA ARG A 98 -11.79 12.91 26.31
C ARG A 98 -12.60 14.11 25.82
N GLU A 99 -13.74 14.34 26.47
CA GLU A 99 -14.55 15.52 26.21
C GLU A 99 -13.72 16.82 26.33
N GLY A 100 -13.89 17.72 25.37
CA GLY A 100 -13.13 18.99 25.29
C GLY A 100 -11.66 18.86 24.87
N GLN A 101 -11.13 17.66 24.62
CA GLN A 101 -9.70 17.46 24.27
C GLN A 101 -9.42 17.29 22.77
N LEU A 102 -10.45 17.32 21.91
CA LEU A 102 -10.30 17.17 20.45
C LEU A 102 -9.40 18.26 19.83
N GLU A 103 -9.76 19.54 20.01
CA GLU A 103 -9.01 20.66 19.44
C GLU A 103 -7.61 20.85 20.07
N PRO A 104 -7.43 20.72 21.41
CA PRO A 104 -6.09 20.68 22.00
C PRO A 104 -5.20 19.59 21.38
N LEU A 105 -5.72 18.38 21.18
CA LEU A 105 -4.99 17.29 20.55
C LEU A 105 -4.67 17.58 19.09
N ARG A 106 -5.63 18.12 18.32
CA ARG A 106 -5.43 18.53 16.92
C ARG A 106 -4.29 19.54 16.80
N LYS A 107 -4.26 20.55 17.69
CA LYS A 107 -3.19 21.54 17.75
C LYS A 107 -1.84 20.92 18.10
N LEU A 108 -1.81 20.00 19.08
CA LEU A 108 -0.58 19.28 19.45
C LEU A 108 -0.05 18.45 18.26
N LEU A 109 -0.90 17.70 17.58
CA LEU A 109 -0.48 16.90 16.42
C LEU A 109 -0.01 17.77 15.25
N ALA A 110 -0.62 18.94 15.03
CA ALA A 110 -0.12 19.92 14.06
C ALA A 110 1.30 20.40 14.40
N GLN A 111 1.62 20.61 15.68
CA GLN A 111 2.99 20.91 16.12
C GLN A 111 3.94 19.72 15.97
N VAL A 112 3.43 18.48 16.05
CA VAL A 112 4.26 17.30 15.77
C VAL A 112 4.59 17.21 14.27
N ALA A 113 3.60 17.45 13.42
CA ALA A 113 3.75 17.43 11.97
C ALA A 113 4.63 18.57 11.43
N SER A 114 4.48 19.75 12.03
CA SER A 114 5.19 20.97 11.69
C SER A 114 5.77 21.60 12.97
N PRO A 115 6.93 21.12 13.46
CA PRO A 115 7.56 21.63 14.67
C PRO A 115 7.86 23.14 14.57
N PRO A 116 7.66 23.92 15.64
CA PRO A 116 8.12 25.31 15.68
C PRO A 116 9.65 25.39 15.66
N ASP A 117 10.18 26.53 15.18
CA ASP A 117 11.55 26.99 15.43
C ASP A 117 12.71 26.01 15.14
N GLY A 118 12.95 25.67 13.87
CA GLY A 118 14.19 24.98 13.45
C GLY A 118 14.34 23.51 13.92
N ASP A 119 13.37 23.02 14.70
CA ASP A 119 13.24 21.60 15.05
C ASP A 119 12.90 20.76 13.82
N ASP A 120 13.49 19.58 13.75
CA ASP A 120 13.34 18.68 12.62
C ASP A 120 12.30 17.60 12.94
N PHE A 121 11.30 17.49 12.07
CA PHE A 121 10.23 16.50 12.11
C PHE A 121 10.72 15.07 12.44
N GLU A 122 11.84 14.66 11.86
CA GLU A 122 12.35 13.29 12.00
C GLU A 122 13.06 13.04 13.36
N ILE A 123 13.54 14.10 14.02
CA ILE A 123 14.15 14.07 15.37
C ILE A 123 13.31 14.86 16.39
N ASN A 124 12.01 14.98 16.11
CA ASN A 124 11.05 15.82 16.83
C ASN A 124 11.08 15.55 18.36
N PRO A 125 11.00 16.61 19.20
CA PRO A 125 11.07 16.47 20.67
C PRO A 125 9.88 15.74 21.32
N VAL A 126 8.74 15.66 20.63
CA VAL A 126 7.56 14.89 21.06
C VAL A 126 7.77 13.44 20.68
N ILE A 127 7.81 13.13 19.38
CA ILE A 127 8.01 11.77 18.88
C ILE A 127 9.30 11.75 18.06
N PRO A 128 10.42 11.26 18.63
CA PRO A 128 11.69 11.24 17.93
C PRO A 128 11.73 10.06 16.94
N PHE A 129 11.04 10.19 15.81
CA PHE A 129 10.81 9.10 14.87
C PHE A 129 12.08 8.38 14.41
N LEU A 130 13.18 9.09 14.14
CA LEU A 130 14.45 8.45 13.73
C LEU A 130 15.10 7.59 14.82
N LYS A 131 14.75 7.81 16.08
CA LYS A 131 15.22 6.95 17.19
C LYS A 131 14.41 5.66 17.31
N LEU A 132 13.22 5.59 16.70
CA LEU A 132 12.42 4.37 16.57
C LEU A 132 12.95 3.57 15.39
N ARG A 133 13.81 2.60 15.66
CA ARG A 133 14.63 1.94 14.64
C ARG A 133 13.90 0.78 13.96
N THR A 134 12.85 0.27 14.57
CA THR A 134 12.03 -0.80 14.00
C THR A 134 10.84 -0.28 13.20
N VAL A 135 10.55 1.03 13.21
CA VAL A 135 9.35 1.59 12.59
C VAL A 135 9.60 1.97 11.13
N HIS A 136 8.90 1.32 10.22
CA HIS A 136 8.88 1.69 8.79
C HIS A 136 8.04 2.93 8.56
N PHE A 137 6.80 2.89 9.08
CA PHE A 137 5.82 3.95 8.94
C PHE A 137 5.08 4.16 10.26
N ALA A 138 4.73 5.41 10.57
CA ALA A 138 3.88 5.73 11.70
C ALA A 138 2.84 6.79 11.30
N ARG A 139 1.65 6.73 11.92
CA ARG A 139 0.61 7.74 11.71
C ARG A 139 -0.21 8.11 12.95
N PHE A 140 -0.31 9.43 13.13
CA PHE A 140 -1.25 10.28 13.87
C PHE A 140 -2.56 10.53 13.14
N LEU A 141 -3.70 9.95 13.54
CA LEU A 141 -4.98 10.23 12.92
C LEU A 141 -6.10 10.50 13.93
N ILE A 142 -6.91 11.53 13.69
CA ILE A 142 -8.12 11.85 14.44
C ILE A 142 -9.31 11.48 13.59
N HIS A 143 -10.21 10.68 14.17
CA HIS A 143 -11.54 10.49 13.65
C HIS A 143 -12.52 11.36 14.46
N ALA A 144 -13.20 12.30 13.80
CA ALA A 144 -14.23 13.15 14.40
C ALA A 144 -15.40 12.33 14.98
N PRO A 145 -16.20 12.83 15.92
CA PRO A 145 -17.38 12.09 16.37
C PRO A 145 -18.34 11.85 15.20
N SER A 146 -19.05 10.72 15.16
CA SER A 146 -20.03 10.42 14.10
C SER A 146 -21.40 10.10 14.72
N PRO A 147 -22.48 10.78 14.33
CA PRO A 147 -22.53 11.80 13.28
C PRO A 147 -21.92 13.15 13.72
N SER A 148 -21.27 13.83 12.78
CA SER A 148 -20.88 15.25 12.83
C SER A 148 -20.75 15.78 11.40
N GLU A 149 -20.44 17.07 11.23
CA GLU A 149 -20.13 17.65 9.91
C GLU A 149 -18.88 17.01 9.27
N GLU A 150 -17.83 16.75 10.06
CA GLU A 150 -16.60 16.09 9.59
C GLU A 150 -16.78 14.58 9.35
N ALA A 151 -17.72 13.93 10.06
CA ALA A 151 -17.99 12.50 9.92
C ALA A 151 -19.50 12.19 9.91
N PRO A 152 -20.24 12.61 8.87
CA PRO A 152 -21.68 12.42 8.82
C PRO A 152 -22.06 10.98 8.50
N ILE A 153 -23.26 10.60 8.92
CA ILE A 153 -23.85 9.32 8.55
C ILE A 153 -24.25 9.38 7.06
N PRO A 154 -23.89 8.38 6.23
CA PRO A 154 -24.35 8.33 4.85
C PRO A 154 -25.87 8.27 4.77
N VAL A 155 -26.47 9.15 3.97
CA VAL A 155 -27.91 9.23 3.72
C VAL A 155 -28.18 9.00 2.23
N TRP A 156 -29.22 8.22 1.93
CA TRP A 156 -29.71 8.01 0.57
C TRP A 156 -31.23 8.08 0.58
N ASP A 157 -31.80 8.86 -0.35
CA ASP A 157 -33.26 9.07 -0.44
C ASP A 157 -33.89 9.47 0.91
N GLY A 158 -33.25 10.43 1.60
CA GLY A 158 -33.66 10.91 2.92
C GLY A 158 -33.52 9.91 4.07
N LYS A 159 -32.95 8.72 3.85
CA LYS A 159 -32.82 7.66 4.86
C LYS A 159 -31.37 7.41 5.23
N PRO A 160 -31.02 7.36 6.53
CA PRO A 160 -29.72 6.88 6.98
C PRO A 160 -29.46 5.45 6.48
N GLN A 161 -28.26 5.19 5.98
CA GLN A 161 -27.88 3.88 5.44
C GLN A 161 -27.22 2.96 6.47
N VAL A 162 -27.01 3.47 7.68
CA VAL A 162 -26.39 2.75 8.78
C VAL A 162 -27.08 3.09 10.09
N HIS A 163 -27.16 2.10 10.97
CA HIS A 163 -27.77 2.24 12.28
C HIS A 163 -26.82 1.83 13.42
N GLY A 164 -27.13 2.31 14.63
CA GLY A 164 -26.40 1.99 15.86
C GLY A 164 -26.01 3.23 16.67
N PRO A 165 -25.33 3.06 17.81
CA PRO A 165 -24.96 4.18 18.67
C PRO A 165 -23.94 5.11 17.99
N PRO A 166 -23.93 6.41 18.34
CA PRO A 166 -22.90 7.34 17.89
C PRO A 166 -21.48 6.85 18.17
N ILE A 167 -20.55 7.21 17.30
CA ILE A 167 -19.12 6.95 17.48
C ILE A 167 -18.49 8.19 18.12
N PRO A 168 -17.80 8.07 19.26
CA PRO A 168 -17.09 9.22 19.85
C PRO A 168 -15.89 9.64 18.99
N ALA A 169 -15.36 10.83 19.24
CA ALA A 169 -14.09 11.24 18.66
C ALA A 169 -12.98 10.26 19.10
N LYS A 170 -12.10 9.85 18.19
CA LYS A 170 -11.04 8.87 18.48
C LYS A 170 -9.69 9.32 17.96
N LEU A 171 -8.66 9.06 18.76
CA LEU A 171 -7.27 9.06 18.30
C LEU A 171 -6.95 7.66 17.79
N LEU A 172 -6.39 7.59 16.59
CA LEU A 172 -5.85 6.40 15.97
C LEU A 172 -4.33 6.58 15.86
N PHE A 173 -3.59 5.69 16.53
CA PHE A 173 -2.16 5.59 16.38
C PHE A 173 -1.82 4.27 15.68
N SER A 174 -1.00 4.36 14.63
CA SER A 174 -0.66 3.19 13.82
C SER A 174 0.80 3.16 13.45
N THR A 175 1.40 1.97 13.50
CA THR A 175 2.77 1.70 13.05
C THR A 175 2.83 0.46 12.18
N ASP A 176 3.73 0.48 11.21
CA ASP A 176 4.25 -0.70 10.51
C ASP A 176 5.69 -0.89 10.99
N TYR A 177 6.04 -2.06 11.53
CA TYR A 177 7.28 -2.25 12.31
C TYR A 177 7.95 -3.61 12.13
N ASP A 178 9.22 -3.69 12.50
CA ASP A 178 10.04 -4.90 12.55
C ASP A 178 9.89 -5.66 13.87
N GLY A 179 9.88 -6.98 13.78
CA GLY A 179 9.94 -7.89 14.91
C GLY A 179 8.59 -8.17 15.57
N GLU A 180 8.65 -8.72 16.77
CA GLU A 180 7.48 -9.08 17.57
C GLU A 180 6.84 -7.83 18.21
N LEU A 181 5.51 -7.86 18.39
CA LEU A 181 4.75 -6.74 18.95
C LEU A 181 5.31 -6.26 20.30
N ASP A 182 5.74 -7.17 21.15
CA ASP A 182 6.23 -6.82 22.48
C ASP A 182 7.53 -6.03 22.45
N ALA A 183 8.48 -6.43 21.59
CA ALA A 183 9.72 -5.69 21.37
C ALA A 183 9.44 -4.31 20.76
N HIS A 184 8.48 -4.22 19.85
CA HIS A 184 8.06 -2.94 19.26
C HIS A 184 7.46 -2.00 20.31
N LEU A 185 6.55 -2.48 21.16
CA LEU A 185 5.96 -1.68 22.23
C LEU A 185 7.02 -1.23 23.25
N GLU A 186 7.97 -2.10 23.59
CA GLU A 186 9.09 -1.74 24.47
C GLU A 186 9.94 -0.60 23.89
N GLU A 187 10.34 -0.69 22.61
CA GLU A 187 11.05 0.41 21.94
C GLU A 187 10.23 1.70 21.96
N LEU A 188 8.96 1.61 21.58
CA LEU A 188 8.07 2.75 21.46
C LEU A 188 7.94 3.50 22.80
N PHE A 189 7.68 2.78 23.90
CA PHE A 189 7.55 3.40 25.23
C PHE A 189 8.87 3.91 25.79
N ARG A 190 9.98 3.23 25.50
CA ARG A 190 11.31 3.68 25.92
C ARG A 190 11.76 4.95 25.20
N VAL A 191 11.48 5.05 23.90
CA VAL A 191 12.00 6.12 23.03
C VAL A 191 11.05 7.30 22.92
N ALA A 192 9.75 7.04 22.74
CA ALA A 192 8.72 8.05 22.52
C ALA A 192 7.82 8.29 23.75
N GLY A 193 8.12 7.64 24.89
CA GLY A 193 7.33 7.69 26.11
C GLY A 193 6.81 9.07 26.53
N PRO A 194 7.69 10.07 26.70
CA PRO A 194 7.26 11.43 27.08
C PRO A 194 6.30 12.08 26.07
N GLY A 195 6.50 11.85 24.77
CA GLY A 195 5.59 12.33 23.73
C GLY A 195 4.27 11.59 23.71
N LEU A 196 4.30 10.27 23.89
CA LEU A 196 3.10 9.47 24.04
C LEU A 196 2.29 9.90 25.25
N ASP A 197 2.94 10.27 26.36
CA ASP A 197 2.25 10.83 27.52
C ASP A 197 1.50 12.12 27.18
N ARG A 198 2.14 13.03 26.45
CA ARG A 198 1.51 14.29 26.00
C ARG A 198 0.33 14.04 25.06
N ILE A 199 0.45 13.08 24.14
CA ILE A 199 -0.58 12.80 23.14
C ILE A 199 -1.74 12.02 23.77
N PHE A 200 -1.45 10.91 24.46
CA PHE A 200 -2.47 10.03 25.02
C PHE A 200 -3.08 10.57 26.32
N SER A 201 -2.52 11.60 26.96
CA SER A 201 -3.23 12.30 28.06
C SER A 201 -4.54 12.95 27.61
N HIS A 202 -4.71 13.21 26.32
CA HIS A 202 -5.98 13.66 25.74
C HIS A 202 -7.00 12.52 25.57
N CYS A 203 -6.60 11.26 25.73
CA CYS A 203 -7.43 10.07 25.55
C CYS A 203 -7.95 9.51 26.88
N GLU A 204 -9.13 8.88 26.83
CA GLU A 204 -9.77 8.29 28.01
C GLU A 204 -8.94 7.16 28.61
N GLY A 205 -8.72 7.19 29.93
CA GLY A 205 -8.10 6.09 30.67
C GLY A 205 -6.59 5.89 30.48
N TRP A 206 -5.87 6.82 29.82
CA TRP A 206 -4.41 6.75 29.70
C TRP A 206 -3.73 6.73 31.07
N PRO A 207 -2.96 5.66 31.41
CA PRO A 207 -2.36 5.52 32.73
C PRO A 207 -1.03 6.28 32.89
N GLY A 208 -0.47 6.86 31.82
CA GLY A 208 0.88 7.39 31.83
C GLY A 208 1.96 6.32 31.53
N ASN A 209 3.08 6.75 30.95
CA ASN A 209 4.23 5.91 30.60
C ASN A 209 5.23 5.75 31.76
N HIS A 210 5.02 6.45 32.88
CA HIS A 210 5.82 6.27 34.10
C HIS A 210 5.81 4.81 34.61
N ASN A 211 4.78 4.04 34.24
CA ASN A 211 4.73 2.59 34.40
C ASN A 211 4.52 1.91 33.04
N PRO A 212 5.61 1.47 32.37
CA PRO A 212 5.55 0.86 31.03
C PRO A 212 4.64 -0.36 30.95
N ARG A 213 4.44 -1.10 32.05
CA ARG A 213 3.52 -2.26 32.07
C ARG A 213 2.06 -1.83 31.93
N LEU A 214 1.66 -0.73 32.58
CA LEU A 214 0.31 -0.19 32.48
C LEU A 214 0.07 0.43 31.10
N ALA A 215 1.04 1.19 30.58
CA ALA A 215 1.00 1.74 29.23
C ALA A 215 0.87 0.63 28.17
N ARG A 216 1.66 -0.44 28.28
CA ARG A 216 1.53 -1.63 27.43
C ARG A 216 0.15 -2.28 27.55
N GLY A 217 -0.34 -2.49 28.77
CA GLY A 217 -1.67 -3.04 29.00
C GLY A 217 -2.78 -2.19 28.36
N TYR A 218 -2.64 -0.87 28.40
CA TYR A 218 -3.54 0.06 27.73
C TYR A 218 -3.48 -0.10 26.20
N PHE A 219 -2.29 -0.08 25.58
CA PHE A 219 -2.15 -0.26 24.13
C PHE A 219 -2.74 -1.60 23.67
N LEU A 220 -2.54 -2.68 24.42
CA LEU A 220 -3.08 -4.00 24.08
C LEU A 220 -4.61 -4.06 24.20
N ARG A 221 -5.21 -3.43 25.21
CA ARG A 221 -6.68 -3.35 25.35
C ARG A 221 -7.34 -2.53 24.25
N HIS A 222 -6.66 -1.50 23.77
CA HIS A 222 -7.15 -0.61 22.71
C HIS A 222 -6.66 -1.00 21.32
N ARG A 223 -6.00 -2.15 21.19
CA ARG A 223 -5.49 -2.66 19.92
C ARG A 223 -6.63 -3.24 19.08
N TYR A 224 -6.67 -2.85 17.82
CA TYR A 224 -7.52 -3.50 16.82
C TYR A 224 -6.67 -4.43 15.95
N PRO A 225 -7.01 -5.73 15.88
CA PRO A 225 -6.26 -6.68 15.07
C PRO A 225 -6.52 -6.44 13.59
N THR A 226 -5.44 -6.39 12.81
CA THR A 226 -5.50 -6.30 11.36
C THR A 226 -6.14 -7.56 10.76
N THR A 227 -7.22 -7.41 10.01
CA THR A 227 -7.91 -8.54 9.35
C THR A 227 -7.12 -9.02 8.13
N ALA A 228 -6.58 -8.08 7.35
CA ALA A 228 -5.70 -8.37 6.21
C ALA A 228 -4.50 -7.41 6.20
N PHE A 229 -3.31 -7.96 5.95
CA PHE A 229 -2.06 -7.20 5.93
C PHE A 229 -1.21 -7.62 4.74
N TYR A 230 -0.69 -6.63 4.02
CA TYR A 230 0.24 -6.81 2.91
C TYR A 230 1.52 -6.00 3.16
N THR A 231 2.64 -6.56 2.72
CA THR A 231 3.97 -5.94 2.82
C THR A 231 4.71 -6.13 1.49
N GLY A 232 5.13 -5.03 0.84
CA GLY A 232 5.87 -5.07 -0.41
C GLY A 232 7.38 -5.33 -0.24
N THR A 233 7.91 -5.10 0.96
CA THR A 233 9.34 -5.27 1.27
C THR A 233 9.58 -6.45 2.20
N MET A 234 8.85 -7.55 1.97
CA MET A 234 8.82 -8.68 2.89
C MET A 234 10.19 -9.13 3.37
N ARG A 235 10.28 -9.33 4.68
CA ARG A 235 11.45 -9.80 5.42
C ARG A 235 12.65 -8.88 5.45
N ARG A 236 12.49 -7.62 5.05
CA ARG A 236 13.54 -6.61 5.12
C ARG A 236 13.25 -5.64 6.26
N SER A 237 14.20 -5.56 7.18
CA SER A 237 14.14 -4.56 8.24
C SER A 237 14.33 -3.15 7.68
N VAL A 238 13.89 -2.14 8.44
CA VAL A 238 14.19 -0.72 8.18
C VAL A 238 15.70 -0.53 7.97
N GLU A 239 16.47 -1.17 8.83
CA GLU A 239 17.92 -1.09 8.83
C GLU A 239 18.53 -1.77 7.60
N GLN A 240 18.06 -2.95 7.20
CA GLN A 240 18.50 -3.60 5.97
C GLN A 240 18.25 -2.70 4.75
N ILE A 241 17.06 -2.11 4.67
CA ILE A 241 16.65 -1.22 3.57
C ILE A 241 17.62 -0.03 3.43
N ARG A 242 17.94 0.63 4.55
CA ARG A 242 18.87 1.76 4.57
C ARG A 242 20.28 1.37 4.18
N ARG A 243 20.80 0.27 4.74
CA ARG A 243 22.13 -0.25 4.44
C ARG A 243 22.28 -0.65 2.97
N GLU A 244 21.29 -1.32 2.39
CA GLU A 244 21.32 -1.72 0.99
C GLU A 244 21.23 -0.52 0.03
N ALA A 245 20.53 0.55 0.43
CA ALA A 245 20.55 1.81 -0.33
C ALA A 245 21.93 2.50 -0.28
N ASP A 246 22.54 2.61 0.90
CA ASP A 246 23.90 3.15 1.03
C ASP A 246 24.93 2.32 0.26
N LEU A 247 24.82 0.98 0.29
CA LEU A 247 25.64 0.08 -0.52
C LEU A 247 25.50 0.39 -2.02
N ARG A 248 24.27 0.50 -2.52
CA ARG A 248 24.01 0.83 -3.93
C ARG A 248 24.65 2.16 -4.31
N ASP A 249 24.47 3.19 -3.51
CA ASP A 249 24.98 4.54 -3.80
C ASP A 249 26.51 4.59 -3.76
N ARG A 250 27.14 3.87 -2.83
CA ARG A 250 28.62 3.77 -2.77
C ARG A 250 29.20 3.00 -3.94
N ILE A 251 28.55 1.92 -4.38
CA ILE A 251 28.96 1.19 -5.59
C ILE A 251 28.77 2.05 -6.84
N GLN A 252 27.63 2.75 -6.96
CA GLN A 252 27.39 3.67 -8.08
C GLN A 252 28.50 4.74 -8.13
N ALA A 253 28.77 5.39 -7.01
CA ALA A 253 29.82 6.41 -6.94
C ALA A 253 31.22 5.85 -7.25
N PHE A 254 31.50 4.59 -6.89
CA PHE A 254 32.71 3.90 -7.31
C PHE A 254 32.75 3.69 -8.83
N LEU A 255 31.68 3.19 -9.43
CA LEU A 255 31.60 2.98 -10.88
C LEU A 255 31.72 4.28 -11.67
N ASP A 256 31.03 5.34 -11.23
CA ASP A 256 31.08 6.67 -11.87
C ASP A 256 32.51 7.24 -11.88
N ARG A 257 33.28 6.99 -10.81
CA ARG A 257 34.68 7.46 -10.70
C ARG A 257 35.67 6.59 -11.47
N GLU A 258 35.50 5.27 -11.47
CA GLU A 258 36.51 4.35 -11.99
C GLU A 258 36.27 3.92 -13.44
N SER A 259 35.02 3.84 -13.90
CA SER A 259 34.68 3.27 -15.23
C SER A 259 35.30 4.00 -16.41
N GLY A 260 35.56 5.31 -16.29
CA GLY A 260 36.22 6.11 -17.33
C GLY A 260 37.75 6.07 -17.31
N LYS A 261 38.38 5.39 -16.34
CA LYS A 261 39.85 5.39 -16.21
C LYS A 261 40.50 4.33 -17.11
N PRO A 262 41.70 4.61 -17.67
CA PRO A 262 42.47 3.61 -18.39
C PRO A 262 42.75 2.37 -17.53
N GLY A 263 42.45 1.18 -18.06
CA GLY A 263 42.65 -0.09 -17.36
C GLY A 263 41.47 -0.56 -16.49
N PHE A 264 40.36 0.19 -16.44
CA PHE A 264 39.10 -0.36 -15.94
C PHE A 264 38.55 -1.38 -16.94
N PRO A 265 38.14 -2.58 -16.49
CA PRO A 265 37.72 -3.65 -17.40
C PRO A 265 36.39 -3.31 -18.07
N SER A 266 36.17 -3.86 -19.28
CA SER A 266 34.89 -3.81 -19.99
C SER A 266 34.12 -5.12 -19.91
N ASP A 267 34.77 -6.24 -19.54
CA ASP A 267 34.08 -7.50 -19.35
C ASP A 267 33.21 -7.48 -18.07
N PRO A 268 31.91 -7.83 -18.15
CA PRO A 268 31.00 -7.79 -17.01
C PRO A 268 31.47 -8.58 -15.78
N VAL A 269 32.13 -9.72 -15.97
CA VAL A 269 32.60 -10.56 -14.85
C VAL A 269 33.76 -9.86 -14.14
N GLU A 270 34.66 -9.25 -14.90
CA GLU A 270 35.78 -8.49 -14.36
C GLU A 270 35.33 -7.20 -13.66
N VAL A 271 34.36 -6.46 -14.24
CA VAL A 271 33.76 -5.27 -13.60
C VAL A 271 33.11 -5.66 -12.27
N ARG A 272 32.36 -6.76 -12.24
CA ARG A 272 31.78 -7.30 -11.01
C ARG A 272 32.86 -7.62 -9.98
N GLU A 273 33.97 -8.20 -10.39
CA GLU A 273 35.08 -8.49 -9.49
C GLU A 273 35.71 -7.21 -8.92
N ARG A 274 35.81 -6.12 -9.71
CA ARG A 274 36.22 -4.80 -9.20
C ARG A 274 35.27 -4.27 -8.14
N ILE A 275 33.95 -4.42 -8.33
CA ILE A 275 32.95 -4.04 -7.33
C ILE A 275 33.12 -4.88 -6.06
N ARG A 276 33.28 -6.21 -6.18
CA ARG A 276 33.53 -7.10 -5.01
C ARG A 276 34.78 -6.69 -4.25
N GLN A 277 35.86 -6.36 -4.96
CA GLN A 277 37.10 -5.87 -4.36
C GLN A 277 36.88 -4.54 -3.61
N PHE A 278 36.19 -3.57 -4.21
CA PHE A 278 35.83 -2.31 -3.55
C PHE A 278 35.04 -2.57 -2.26
N VAL A 279 33.92 -3.29 -2.34
CA VAL A 279 33.09 -3.65 -1.18
C VAL A 279 33.90 -4.39 -0.10
N SER A 280 34.85 -5.24 -0.51
CA SER A 280 35.69 -5.98 0.44
C SER A 280 36.70 -5.10 1.18
N ARG A 281 37.17 -4.00 0.59
CA ARG A 281 38.19 -3.12 1.18
C ARG A 281 37.58 -2.11 2.15
N GLU A 282 36.34 -1.71 1.92
CA GLU A 282 35.62 -0.77 2.75
C GLU A 282 35.12 -1.43 4.05
N LYS A 283 35.66 -0.98 5.20
CA LYS A 283 35.27 -1.54 6.52
C LYS A 283 33.79 -1.34 6.82
N GLU A 284 33.23 -0.21 6.40
CA GLU A 284 31.80 0.11 6.58
C GLU A 284 30.87 -0.76 5.73
N LEU A 285 31.40 -1.46 4.71
CA LEU A 285 30.63 -2.37 3.88
C LEU A 285 30.87 -3.85 4.24
N ALA A 286 31.60 -4.13 5.32
CA ALA A 286 31.90 -5.50 5.74
C ALA A 286 30.63 -6.34 5.99
N TRP A 287 29.56 -5.72 6.50
CA TRP A 287 28.26 -6.35 6.69
C TRP A 287 27.65 -6.90 5.39
N ALA A 288 27.99 -6.30 4.23
CA ALA A 288 27.46 -6.70 2.94
C ALA A 288 27.98 -8.07 2.47
N ARG A 289 28.92 -8.69 3.21
CA ARG A 289 29.39 -10.06 3.04
C ARG A 289 28.50 -11.11 3.73
N GLU A 290 27.66 -10.69 4.67
CA GLU A 290 26.66 -11.56 5.27
C GLU A 290 25.55 -11.79 4.25
N LYS A 291 25.46 -13.02 3.72
CA LYS A 291 24.46 -13.35 2.72
C LYS A 291 23.06 -13.25 3.34
N PRO A 292 22.15 -12.39 2.83
CA PRO A 292 20.81 -12.29 3.38
C PRO A 292 20.07 -13.62 3.22
N GLY A 293 19.13 -13.89 4.13
CA GLY A 293 18.34 -15.12 4.14
C GLY A 293 17.50 -15.31 2.89
N PRO A 294 17.00 -16.54 2.63
CA PRO A 294 16.15 -16.77 1.49
C PRO A 294 14.86 -15.94 1.62
N PHE A 295 14.63 -15.08 0.64
CA PHE A 295 13.37 -14.36 0.51
C PHE A 295 12.23 -15.34 0.18
N PRO A 296 10.97 -15.03 0.57
CA PRO A 296 9.83 -15.87 0.26
C PRO A 296 9.73 -16.15 -1.24
N LYS A 297 9.46 -17.40 -1.58
CA LYS A 297 9.04 -17.77 -2.94
C LYS A 297 7.53 -17.83 -2.98
N LEU A 298 6.96 -17.55 -4.15
CA LEU A 298 5.54 -17.76 -4.41
C LEU A 298 5.21 -19.24 -4.15
N LEU A 299 4.16 -19.50 -3.36
CA LEU A 299 3.68 -20.87 -3.12
C LEU A 299 3.05 -21.44 -4.39
N ILE A 300 2.44 -20.57 -5.19
CA ILE A 300 1.78 -20.90 -6.45
C ILE A 300 2.25 -19.87 -7.49
N PRO A 301 2.79 -20.30 -8.66
CA PRO A 301 3.12 -19.39 -9.75
C PRO A 301 1.89 -18.58 -10.21
N GLU A 302 2.08 -17.30 -10.56
CA GLU A 302 1.01 -16.39 -11.01
C GLU A 302 0.08 -16.98 -12.08
N TYR A 303 0.63 -17.83 -12.97
CA TYR A 303 -0.14 -18.53 -14.00
C TYR A 303 -1.35 -19.31 -13.47
N PHE A 304 -1.26 -19.91 -12.27
CA PHE A 304 -2.37 -20.66 -11.67
C PHE A 304 -3.39 -19.76 -10.96
N ILE A 305 -2.99 -18.54 -10.56
CA ILE A 305 -3.89 -17.56 -9.95
C ILE A 305 -4.98 -17.15 -10.94
N ASN A 306 -4.63 -16.96 -12.22
CA ASN A 306 -5.60 -16.64 -13.28
C ASN A 306 -6.58 -17.77 -13.62
N ARG A 307 -6.40 -18.97 -13.02
CA ARG A 307 -7.32 -20.11 -13.12
C ARG A 307 -8.04 -20.38 -11.80
N LEU A 308 -8.19 -19.37 -10.93
CA LEU A 308 -8.79 -19.49 -9.61
C LEU A 308 -10.13 -20.27 -9.58
N PRO A 309 -11.08 -20.10 -10.52
CA PRO A 309 -12.33 -20.85 -10.51
C PRO A 309 -12.11 -22.35 -10.73
N LEU A 310 -11.21 -22.71 -11.65
CA LEU A 310 -10.86 -24.09 -11.95
C LEU A 310 -10.08 -24.73 -10.80
N THR A 311 -9.13 -24.00 -10.22
CA THR A 311 -8.33 -24.50 -9.09
C THR A 311 -9.16 -24.62 -7.82
N ALA A 312 -10.09 -23.71 -7.54
CA ALA A 312 -11.05 -23.82 -6.45
C ALA A 312 -12.01 -25.01 -6.64
N GLY A 313 -12.49 -25.24 -7.87
CA GLY A 313 -13.30 -26.42 -8.20
C GLY A 313 -12.54 -27.73 -7.99
N LEU A 314 -11.27 -27.79 -8.42
CA LEU A 314 -10.39 -28.94 -8.20
C LEU A 314 -10.05 -29.16 -6.73
N ALA A 315 -9.81 -28.10 -5.96
CA ALA A 315 -9.59 -28.18 -4.51
C ALA A 315 -10.83 -28.69 -3.78
N GLY A 316 -12.02 -28.18 -4.13
CA GLY A 316 -13.29 -28.67 -3.61
C GLY A 316 -13.50 -30.15 -3.91
N LEU A 317 -13.20 -30.59 -5.14
CA LEU A 317 -13.25 -32.00 -5.53
C LEU A 317 -12.24 -32.85 -4.74
N THR A 318 -11.04 -32.33 -4.49
CA THR A 318 -9.99 -33.01 -3.71
C THR A 318 -10.43 -33.21 -2.26
N VAL A 319 -10.99 -32.17 -1.63
CA VAL A 319 -11.54 -32.25 -0.27
C VAL A 319 -12.71 -33.24 -0.21
N ALA A 320 -13.63 -33.19 -1.17
CA ALA A 320 -14.75 -34.13 -1.24
C ALA A 320 -14.26 -35.58 -1.40
N THR A 321 -13.24 -35.81 -2.23
CA THR A 321 -12.64 -37.12 -2.44
C THR A 321 -11.91 -37.62 -1.19
N GLY A 322 -11.15 -36.75 -0.52
CA GLY A 322 -10.47 -37.06 0.74
C GLY A 322 -11.44 -37.37 1.88
N ALA A 323 -12.51 -36.57 2.02
CA ALA A 323 -13.59 -36.81 2.98
C ALA A 323 -14.30 -38.13 2.71
N PHE A 324 -14.59 -38.43 1.43
CA PHE A 324 -15.17 -39.71 1.02
C PHE A 324 -14.27 -40.90 1.40
N GLY A 325 -12.97 -40.80 1.12
CA GLY A 325 -11.99 -41.82 1.50
C GLY A 325 -11.94 -42.05 3.01
N ALA A 326 -11.87 -40.98 3.81
CA ALA A 326 -11.84 -41.06 5.27
C ALA A 326 -13.14 -41.65 5.85
N LEU A 327 -14.31 -41.22 5.37
CA LEU A 327 -15.61 -41.75 5.80
C LEU A 327 -15.77 -43.23 5.41
N SER A 328 -15.22 -43.64 4.26
CA SER A 328 -15.28 -45.04 3.79
C SER A 328 -14.42 -46.01 4.63
N LEU A 329 -13.53 -45.51 5.50
CA LEU A 329 -12.80 -46.33 6.47
C LEU A 329 -13.69 -46.80 7.63
N VAL A 330 -14.79 -46.10 7.91
CA VAL A 330 -15.66 -46.33 9.07
C VAL A 330 -17.12 -46.58 8.71
N LEU A 331 -17.54 -46.23 7.48
CA LEU A 331 -18.90 -46.38 6.99
C LEU A 331 -18.95 -47.15 5.66
N PRO A 332 -20.05 -47.85 5.35
CA PRO A 332 -20.26 -48.43 4.02
C PRO A 332 -20.15 -47.38 2.92
N MET A 333 -19.47 -47.68 1.81
CA MET A 333 -19.19 -46.72 0.72
C MET A 333 -20.44 -45.96 0.23
N LYS A 334 -21.60 -46.62 0.12
CA LYS A 334 -22.86 -45.96 -0.29
C LYS A 334 -23.28 -44.86 0.69
N THR A 335 -23.12 -45.10 1.99
CA THR A 335 -23.45 -44.13 3.04
C THR A 335 -22.44 -42.99 3.07
N ALA A 336 -21.13 -43.28 2.94
CA ALA A 336 -20.09 -42.25 2.81
C ALA A 336 -20.32 -41.35 1.58
N ALA A 337 -20.67 -41.93 0.43
CA ALA A 337 -20.98 -41.19 -0.80
C ALA A 337 -22.23 -40.31 -0.64
N ALA A 338 -23.30 -40.85 -0.03
CA ALA A 338 -24.51 -40.07 0.24
C ALA A 338 -24.25 -38.89 1.18
N TRP A 339 -23.42 -39.09 2.21
CA TRP A 339 -23.02 -38.02 3.13
C TRP A 339 -22.22 -36.93 2.41
N VAL A 340 -21.16 -37.28 1.69
CA VAL A 340 -20.33 -36.29 0.96
C VAL A 340 -21.14 -35.57 -0.11
N GLY A 341 -21.96 -36.31 -0.87
CA GLY A 341 -22.85 -35.74 -1.89
C GLY A 341 -23.89 -34.80 -1.27
N GLY A 342 -24.52 -35.21 -0.17
CA GLY A 342 -25.48 -34.39 0.57
C GLY A 342 -24.87 -33.09 1.09
N VAL A 343 -23.72 -33.18 1.79
CA VAL A 343 -23.00 -32.01 2.30
C VAL A 343 -22.60 -31.07 1.15
N THR A 344 -22.05 -31.61 0.07
CA THR A 344 -21.63 -30.81 -1.10
C THR A 344 -22.84 -30.11 -1.75
N ALA A 345 -23.96 -30.82 -1.91
CA ALA A 345 -25.19 -30.24 -2.45
C ALA A 345 -25.77 -29.15 -1.54
N THR A 346 -25.78 -29.37 -0.22
CA THR A 346 -26.23 -28.37 0.76
C THR A 346 -25.34 -27.13 0.74
N LEU A 347 -24.02 -27.29 0.72
CA LEU A 347 -23.08 -26.17 0.61
C LEU A 347 -23.25 -25.41 -0.72
N GLY A 348 -23.44 -26.12 -1.83
CA GLY A 348 -23.71 -25.53 -3.14
C GLY A 348 -25.02 -24.75 -3.17
N ALA A 349 -26.10 -25.30 -2.61
CA ALA A 349 -27.39 -24.63 -2.50
C ALA A 349 -27.30 -23.39 -1.61
N ALA A 350 -26.61 -23.48 -0.47
CA ALA A 350 -26.38 -22.34 0.44
C ALA A 350 -25.55 -21.24 -0.24
N ALA A 351 -24.50 -21.59 -0.98
CA ALA A 351 -23.70 -20.64 -1.75
C ALA A 351 -24.53 -19.97 -2.86
N GLY A 352 -25.34 -20.74 -3.58
CA GLY A 352 -26.26 -20.22 -4.59
C GLY A 352 -27.31 -19.26 -4.02
N ALA A 353 -27.91 -19.62 -2.88
CA ALA A 353 -28.86 -18.76 -2.17
C ALA A 353 -28.18 -17.48 -1.65
N GLY A 354 -26.97 -17.60 -1.09
CA GLY A 354 -26.15 -16.47 -0.66
C GLY A 354 -25.82 -15.53 -1.82
N TYR A 355 -25.41 -16.08 -2.97
CA TYR A 355 -25.14 -15.32 -4.19
C TYR A 355 -26.39 -14.60 -4.73
N ALA A 356 -27.54 -15.28 -4.74
CA ALA A 356 -28.80 -14.68 -5.17
C ALA A 356 -29.24 -13.55 -4.22
N TYR A 357 -29.12 -13.77 -2.91
CA TYR A 357 -29.44 -12.76 -1.89
C TYR A 357 -28.56 -11.52 -2.03
N LEU A 358 -27.25 -11.74 -2.14
CA LEU A 358 -26.26 -10.72 -2.40
C LEU A 358 -26.52 -9.95 -3.70
N SER A 359 -26.84 -10.65 -4.80
CA SER A 359 -27.15 -10.02 -6.08
C SER A 359 -28.37 -9.10 -5.97
N ARG A 360 -29.38 -9.52 -5.20
CA ARG A 360 -30.55 -8.70 -4.88
C ARG A 360 -30.19 -7.47 -4.04
N LEU A 361 -29.27 -7.58 -3.09
CA LEU A 361 -28.76 -6.43 -2.33
C LEU A 361 -27.97 -5.48 -3.23
N ALA A 362 -27.02 -6.00 -4.01
CA ALA A 362 -26.16 -5.20 -4.91
C ALA A 362 -26.98 -4.38 -5.93
N ALA A 363 -28.09 -4.93 -6.43
CA ALA A 363 -29.00 -4.21 -7.33
C ALA A 363 -29.71 -3.01 -6.66
N ARG A 364 -29.80 -3.00 -5.33
CA ARG A 364 -30.50 -1.98 -4.53
C ARG A 364 -29.53 -1.06 -3.77
N ASP A 365 -28.25 -1.43 -3.71
CA ASP A 365 -27.25 -0.65 -2.99
C ASP A 365 -27.18 0.78 -3.56
N PRO A 366 -27.20 1.79 -2.68
CA PRO A 366 -27.04 3.17 -3.09
C PRO A 366 -25.58 3.47 -3.45
N VAL A 367 -25.40 4.34 -4.43
CA VAL A 367 -24.10 4.94 -4.75
C VAL A 367 -24.15 6.35 -4.18
N ILE A 368 -23.33 6.62 -3.18
CA ILE A 368 -23.34 7.88 -2.45
C ILE A 368 -21.99 8.52 -2.67
N ILE A 369 -21.99 9.68 -3.32
CA ILE A 369 -20.83 10.54 -3.48
C ILE A 369 -21.28 11.91 -2.98
N ARG A 370 -20.59 12.47 -1.99
CA ARG A 370 -20.99 13.76 -1.40
C ARG A 370 -20.61 14.91 -2.32
N ASP A 371 -21.36 16.00 -2.23
CA ASP A 371 -21.05 17.23 -2.97
C ASP A 371 -19.75 17.88 -2.47
N SER A 372 -19.43 17.70 -1.18
CA SER A 372 -18.24 18.25 -0.50
C SER A 372 -16.92 17.55 -0.84
N VAL A 373 -16.93 16.56 -1.75
CA VAL A 373 -15.72 15.80 -2.11
C VAL A 373 -14.64 16.72 -2.66
N LYS A 374 -14.99 17.83 -3.32
CA LYS A 374 -14.03 18.77 -3.90
C LYS A 374 -13.24 19.52 -2.82
N GLU A 375 -13.92 20.13 -1.85
CA GLU A 375 -13.30 20.87 -0.75
C GLU A 375 -12.44 19.95 0.10
N HIS A 376 -12.96 18.76 0.41
CA HIS A 376 -12.25 17.72 1.15
C HIS A 376 -10.99 17.24 0.41
N THR A 377 -11.08 17.01 -0.90
CA THR A 377 -9.93 16.67 -1.73
C THR A 377 -8.88 17.78 -1.72
N ALA A 378 -9.29 19.05 -1.75
CA ALA A 378 -8.36 20.18 -1.70
C ALA A 378 -7.54 20.22 -0.40
N GLU A 379 -8.06 19.72 0.72
CA GLU A 379 -7.28 19.60 1.96
C GLU A 379 -6.28 18.44 1.91
N LEU A 380 -6.70 17.29 1.39
CA LEU A 380 -5.85 16.09 1.28
C LEU A 380 -4.64 16.33 0.37
N VAL A 381 -4.86 16.96 -0.79
CA VAL A 381 -3.82 17.25 -1.78
C VAL A 381 -2.71 18.16 -1.22
N LYS A 382 -2.99 18.99 -0.20
CA LYS A 382 -1.95 19.84 0.44
C LYS A 382 -0.82 19.01 1.06
N THR A 383 -1.10 17.77 1.45
CA THR A 383 -0.16 16.87 2.14
C THR A 383 0.42 15.78 1.25
N GLU A 384 -0.11 15.60 0.05
CA GLU A 384 0.31 14.58 -0.92
C GLU A 384 1.55 15.03 -1.72
N ASP A 385 2.26 14.07 -2.31
CA ASP A 385 3.33 14.27 -3.31
C ASP A 385 4.53 15.11 -2.84
N ARG A 386 4.76 15.15 -1.52
CA ARG A 386 5.91 15.87 -0.91
C ARG A 386 7.23 15.11 -0.98
N ILE A 387 7.15 13.78 -1.08
CA ILE A 387 8.27 12.83 -1.17
C ILE A 387 7.91 11.71 -2.16
N VAL A 388 8.81 10.73 -2.40
CA VAL A 388 8.54 9.62 -3.33
C VAL A 388 7.34 8.76 -2.89
N GLN A 389 7.12 8.70 -1.58
CA GLN A 389 6.08 7.90 -0.96
C GLN A 389 4.89 8.77 -0.54
N ASN A 390 3.69 8.19 -0.56
CA ASN A 390 2.46 8.76 -0.04
C ASN A 390 1.77 7.79 0.91
N GLU A 391 0.73 8.31 1.57
CA GLU A 391 -0.18 7.52 2.37
C GLU A 391 -1.63 7.77 1.98
N MET A 392 -2.47 6.80 2.30
CA MET A 392 -3.92 6.98 2.27
C MET A 392 -4.51 6.35 3.52
N SER A 393 -5.44 7.08 4.15
CA SER A 393 -6.21 6.63 5.29
C SER A 393 -7.69 6.80 5.00
N SER A 394 -8.47 5.71 5.05
CA SER A 394 -9.90 5.73 4.75
C SER A 394 -10.71 5.04 5.86
N VAL A 395 -11.87 5.59 6.17
CA VAL A 395 -12.80 5.05 7.17
C VAL A 395 -14.20 5.01 6.56
N ILE A 396 -14.74 3.81 6.38
CA ILE A 396 -16.01 3.64 5.68
C ILE A 396 -16.94 2.75 6.50
N TYR A 397 -18.23 3.06 6.49
CA TYR A 397 -19.24 2.18 7.06
C TYR A 397 -19.48 0.93 6.21
N ILE A 398 -19.72 -0.20 6.90
CA ILE A 398 -20.13 -1.45 6.28
C ILE A 398 -21.64 -1.41 6.03
N LYS A 399 -22.07 -1.86 4.86
CA LYS A 399 -23.48 -1.88 4.42
C LYS A 399 -24.36 -2.74 5.31
N GLU A 400 -25.64 -2.42 5.32
CA GLU A 400 -26.67 -3.30 5.85
C GLU A 400 -27.11 -4.35 4.80
N PRO A 401 -27.61 -5.53 5.23
CA PRO A 401 -27.67 -6.02 6.62
C PRO A 401 -26.30 -6.35 7.21
N LEU A 402 -26.01 -5.77 8.37
CA LEU A 402 -24.66 -5.71 8.92
C LEU A 402 -24.04 -7.09 9.16
N ALA A 403 -24.78 -8.01 9.77
CA ALA A 403 -24.26 -9.34 10.09
C ALA A 403 -23.80 -10.10 8.84
N PHE A 404 -24.56 -10.02 7.75
CA PHE A 404 -24.24 -10.66 6.49
C PHE A 404 -23.02 -10.00 5.83
N ARG A 405 -23.05 -8.67 5.63
CA ARG A 405 -21.97 -7.91 4.97
C ARG A 405 -20.65 -7.96 5.75
N ARG A 406 -20.70 -7.91 7.07
CA ARG A 406 -19.53 -8.05 7.95
C ARG A 406 -18.90 -9.43 7.83
N THR A 407 -19.70 -10.50 7.82
CA THR A 407 -19.19 -11.87 7.71
C THR A 407 -18.57 -12.12 6.34
N LEU A 408 -19.24 -11.64 5.29
CA LEU A 408 -18.72 -11.69 3.92
C LEU A 408 -17.41 -10.91 3.78
N LEU A 409 -17.35 -9.66 4.25
CA LEU A 409 -16.14 -8.84 4.24
C LEU A 409 -15.01 -9.51 5.02
N TRP A 410 -15.29 -10.08 6.20
CA TRP A 410 -14.30 -10.82 6.97
C TRP A 410 -13.74 -12.03 6.19
N GLY A 411 -14.60 -12.78 5.50
CA GLY A 411 -14.20 -13.89 4.64
C GLY A 411 -13.31 -13.43 3.48
N VAL A 412 -13.70 -12.35 2.79
CA VAL A 412 -12.91 -11.74 1.71
C VAL A 412 -11.55 -11.28 2.23
N LEU A 413 -11.50 -10.55 3.34
CA LEU A 413 -10.24 -10.08 3.92
C LEU A 413 -9.35 -11.23 4.42
N THR A 414 -9.94 -12.31 4.94
CA THR A 414 -9.18 -13.52 5.29
C THR A 414 -8.50 -14.13 4.06
N PHE A 415 -9.21 -14.17 2.92
CA PHE A 415 -8.64 -14.59 1.64
C PHE A 415 -7.55 -13.62 1.15
N VAL A 416 -7.79 -12.31 1.21
CA VAL A 416 -6.78 -11.28 0.84
C VAL A 416 -5.51 -11.43 1.68
N ASN A 417 -5.64 -11.67 3.00
CA ASN A 417 -4.51 -11.91 3.88
C ASN A 417 -3.71 -13.17 3.50
N PHE A 418 -4.42 -14.24 3.13
CA PHE A 418 -3.80 -15.46 2.62
C PHE A 418 -3.07 -15.19 1.29
N ALA A 419 -3.73 -14.53 0.35
CA ALA A 419 -3.17 -14.18 -0.95
C ALA A 419 -1.92 -13.30 -0.80
N ALA A 420 -1.96 -12.28 0.06
CA ALA A 420 -0.82 -11.43 0.37
C ALA A 420 0.40 -12.26 0.82
N LYS A 421 0.22 -13.22 1.73
CA LYS A 421 1.32 -14.01 2.30
C LYS A 421 1.91 -15.05 1.35
N TYR A 422 1.09 -15.66 0.50
CA TYR A 422 1.48 -16.86 -0.25
C TYR A 422 1.47 -16.67 -1.78
N LEU A 423 0.71 -15.70 -2.29
CA LEU A 423 0.49 -15.48 -3.72
C LEU A 423 1.07 -14.14 -4.22
N SER A 424 1.30 -13.18 -3.32
CA SER A 424 1.80 -11.83 -3.63
C SER A 424 3.01 -11.47 -2.75
N ASN A 425 3.93 -12.42 -2.56
CA ASN A 425 5.03 -12.28 -1.57
C ASN A 425 6.37 -11.79 -2.12
N GLN A 426 6.37 -11.29 -3.36
CA GLN A 426 7.57 -10.81 -4.07
C GLN A 426 7.51 -9.31 -4.38
N GLY A 427 6.83 -8.54 -3.54
CA GLY A 427 6.84 -7.08 -3.60
C GLY A 427 5.90 -6.44 -4.61
N ALA A 428 4.96 -7.22 -5.15
CA ALA A 428 3.81 -6.70 -5.87
C ALA A 428 2.53 -7.35 -5.35
N LEU A 429 1.48 -6.54 -5.17
CA LEU A 429 0.13 -7.03 -4.87
C LEU A 429 -0.67 -7.03 -6.17
N ALA A 430 -1.03 -8.20 -6.69
CA ALA A 430 -1.72 -8.32 -7.98
C ALA A 430 -1.00 -7.56 -9.12
N GLY A 431 0.34 -7.68 -9.17
CA GLY A 431 1.16 -7.01 -10.19
C GLY A 431 1.41 -5.51 -9.97
N ILE A 432 0.98 -4.93 -8.84
CA ILE A 432 1.23 -3.53 -8.48
C ILE A 432 2.45 -3.45 -7.55
N PRO A 433 3.61 -2.96 -8.03
CA PRO A 433 4.87 -2.98 -7.28
C PRO A 433 5.10 -1.71 -6.46
N SER A 434 4.08 -0.88 -6.21
CA SER A 434 4.20 0.43 -5.56
C SER A 434 3.78 0.43 -4.09
N ILE A 435 3.27 -0.68 -3.55
CA ILE A 435 2.71 -0.73 -2.19
C ILE A 435 3.77 -1.17 -1.18
N HIS A 436 4.12 -0.32 -0.23
CA HIS A 436 5.00 -0.71 0.89
C HIS A 436 4.23 -1.54 1.91
N PHE A 437 3.11 -1.01 2.40
CA PHE A 437 2.23 -1.67 3.36
C PHE A 437 0.78 -1.31 3.06
N ALA A 438 -0.10 -2.30 3.13
CA ALA A 438 -1.54 -2.09 3.06
C ALA A 438 -2.25 -2.92 4.13
N ARG A 439 -3.28 -2.35 4.75
CA ARG A 439 -4.01 -3.02 5.82
C ARG A 439 -5.49 -2.69 5.85
N TRP A 440 -6.26 -3.68 6.26
CA TRP A 440 -7.70 -3.61 6.41
C TRP A 440 -8.07 -4.02 7.83
N VAL A 441 -8.82 -3.16 8.52
CA VAL A 441 -9.21 -3.37 9.90
C VAL A 441 -10.70 -3.15 10.05
N ILE A 442 -11.41 -4.18 10.53
CA ILE A 442 -12.82 -4.06 10.89
C ILE A 442 -12.91 -3.54 12.32
N VAL A 443 -13.58 -2.40 12.52
CA VAL A 443 -13.60 -1.65 13.78
C VAL A 443 -15.04 -1.30 14.21
N ASP A 444 -15.19 -0.76 15.43
CA ASP A 444 -16.46 -0.29 15.99
C ASP A 444 -17.57 -1.34 15.97
N GLU A 445 -17.27 -2.50 16.58
CA GLU A 445 -18.17 -3.67 16.63
C GLU A 445 -18.48 -4.24 15.23
N GLY A 446 -17.61 -3.92 14.27
CA GLY A 446 -17.69 -4.32 12.88
C GLY A 446 -18.68 -3.54 12.05
N ARG A 447 -18.95 -2.29 12.46
CA ARG A 447 -19.74 -1.32 11.69
C ARG A 447 -18.91 -0.55 10.66
N ARG A 448 -17.58 -0.50 10.82
CA ARG A 448 -16.70 0.26 9.91
C ARG A 448 -15.48 -0.54 9.49
N LEU A 449 -15.01 -0.25 8.29
CA LEU A 449 -13.75 -0.71 7.72
C LEU A 449 -12.79 0.47 7.69
N ILE A 450 -11.59 0.26 8.24
CA ILE A 450 -10.45 1.16 8.06
C ILE A 450 -9.51 0.54 7.03
N PHE A 451 -9.08 1.35 6.07
CA PHE A 451 -8.05 0.99 5.12
C PHE A 451 -6.89 1.98 5.22
N PHE A 452 -5.69 1.48 5.49
CA PHE A 452 -4.46 2.27 5.45
C PHE A 452 -3.53 1.70 4.38
N SER A 453 -2.94 2.60 3.60
CA SER A 453 -1.88 2.27 2.63
C SER A 453 -0.69 3.22 2.79
N ASN A 454 0.50 2.70 2.54
CA ASN A 454 1.71 3.48 2.26
C ASN A 454 2.24 3.00 0.90
N PHE A 455 2.44 3.91 -0.04
CA PHE A 455 2.70 3.56 -1.44
C PHE A 455 3.63 4.57 -2.13
N ASP A 456 4.11 4.21 -3.32
CA ASP A 456 4.96 5.07 -4.16
C ASP A 456 4.14 5.89 -5.17
N GLY A 457 4.61 7.10 -5.45
CA GLY A 457 4.02 7.96 -6.47
C GLY A 457 2.71 8.60 -6.02
N SER A 458 2.03 9.25 -6.96
CA SER A 458 0.83 10.02 -6.67
C SER A 458 -0.38 9.15 -6.38
N TRP A 459 -1.32 9.70 -5.61
CA TRP A 459 -2.61 9.07 -5.34
C TRP A 459 -3.33 8.66 -6.64
N GLU A 460 -3.26 9.50 -7.68
CA GLU A 460 -3.93 9.27 -8.96
C GLU A 460 -3.39 8.03 -9.68
N ASN A 461 -2.05 7.91 -9.75
CA ASN A 461 -1.37 6.76 -10.36
C ASN A 461 -1.62 5.50 -9.53
N TYR A 462 -1.54 5.63 -8.21
CA TYR A 462 -1.79 4.53 -7.28
C TYR A 462 -3.19 3.96 -7.46
N LEU A 463 -4.24 4.78 -7.41
CA LEU A 463 -5.62 4.31 -7.61
C LEU A 463 -5.85 3.79 -9.04
N GLY A 464 -5.26 4.44 -10.06
CA GLY A 464 -5.33 3.97 -11.45
C GLY A 464 -4.79 2.54 -11.61
N ASP A 465 -3.63 2.24 -11.02
CA ASP A 465 -3.03 0.90 -11.05
C ASP A 465 -3.97 -0.17 -10.47
N PHE A 466 -4.73 0.12 -9.41
CA PHE A 466 -5.68 -0.86 -8.88
C PHE A 466 -6.91 -1.02 -9.75
N VAL A 467 -7.41 0.05 -10.37
CA VAL A 467 -8.53 -0.05 -11.31
C VAL A 467 -8.14 -0.93 -12.49
N ASP A 468 -6.94 -0.74 -13.03
CA ASP A 468 -6.46 -1.48 -14.19
C ASP A 468 -6.13 -2.94 -13.87
N LYS A 469 -5.39 -3.19 -12.77
CA LYS A 469 -4.76 -4.49 -12.50
C LYS A 469 -5.45 -5.32 -11.42
N ALA A 470 -6.25 -4.69 -10.55
CA ALA A 470 -6.75 -5.33 -9.33
C ALA A 470 -8.22 -5.00 -8.99
N HIS A 471 -9.02 -4.54 -9.96
CA HIS A 471 -10.40 -4.11 -9.73
C HIS A 471 -11.27 -5.19 -9.11
N ASP A 472 -11.10 -6.46 -9.48
CA ASP A 472 -11.87 -7.57 -8.88
C ASP A 472 -11.66 -7.64 -7.36
N GLY A 473 -10.41 -7.44 -6.90
CA GLY A 473 -10.06 -7.42 -5.48
C GLY A 473 -10.61 -6.19 -4.76
N LEU A 474 -10.54 -5.02 -5.41
CA LEU A 474 -11.19 -3.80 -4.90
C LEU A 474 -12.70 -4.02 -4.73
N THR A 475 -13.36 -4.48 -5.79
CA THR A 475 -14.80 -4.71 -5.80
C THR A 475 -15.19 -5.73 -4.74
N ALA A 476 -14.43 -6.82 -4.56
CA ALA A 476 -14.71 -7.83 -3.53
C ALA A 476 -14.72 -7.27 -2.11
N VAL A 477 -13.80 -6.35 -1.80
CA VAL A 477 -13.70 -5.73 -0.47
C VAL A 477 -14.76 -4.63 -0.31
N TRP A 478 -14.71 -3.61 -1.16
CA TRP A 478 -15.45 -2.37 -0.94
C TRP A 478 -16.90 -2.41 -1.39
N SER A 479 -17.33 -3.42 -2.18
CA SER A 479 -18.76 -3.64 -2.43
C SER A 479 -19.58 -3.90 -1.16
N ASN A 480 -18.94 -4.28 -0.06
CA ASN A 480 -19.53 -4.40 1.26
C ASN A 480 -19.62 -3.08 2.04
N CYS A 481 -19.09 -1.98 1.49
CA CYS A 481 -19.00 -0.67 2.14
C CYS A 481 -19.97 0.33 1.50
N VAL A 482 -20.58 1.17 2.33
CA VAL A 482 -21.63 2.11 1.92
C VAL A 482 -21.07 3.12 0.93
N GLY A 483 -21.79 3.38 -0.17
CA GLY A 483 -21.41 4.36 -1.18
C GLY A 483 -20.58 3.80 -2.35
N PHE A 484 -20.02 2.60 -2.22
CA PHE A 484 -19.23 1.98 -3.29
C PHE A 484 -20.05 1.78 -4.58
N PRO A 485 -19.45 1.98 -5.78
CA PRO A 485 -20.16 1.81 -7.05
C PRO A 485 -20.83 0.45 -7.20
N ARG A 486 -21.93 0.40 -7.96
CA ARG A 486 -22.71 -0.84 -8.15
C ARG A 486 -21.89 -1.94 -8.80
N THR A 487 -22.15 -3.18 -8.38
CA THR A 487 -21.38 -4.36 -8.74
C THR A 487 -22.27 -5.47 -9.25
N LYS A 488 -21.71 -6.41 -10.02
CA LYS A 488 -22.32 -7.72 -10.28
C LYS A 488 -21.53 -8.81 -9.59
N GLY A 489 -22.22 -9.64 -8.80
CA GLY A 489 -21.64 -10.81 -8.15
C GLY A 489 -20.58 -10.54 -7.07
N LEU A 490 -20.31 -9.30 -6.64
CA LEU A 490 -19.23 -8.83 -5.72
C LEU A 490 -17.85 -8.60 -6.32
N TRP A 491 -17.52 -9.13 -7.49
CA TRP A 491 -16.18 -8.90 -8.06
C TRP A 491 -16.23 -8.20 -9.42
N GLN A 492 -17.32 -8.30 -10.17
CA GLN A 492 -17.46 -7.64 -11.46
C GLN A 492 -18.03 -6.23 -11.32
N GLU A 493 -17.67 -5.37 -12.28
CA GLU A 493 -18.04 -3.95 -12.29
C GLU A 493 -17.51 -3.23 -11.04
N GLY A 494 -18.23 -2.24 -10.50
CA GLY A 494 -17.80 -1.51 -9.32
C GLY A 494 -16.59 -0.63 -9.61
N ALA A 495 -15.40 -1.10 -9.19
CA ALA A 495 -14.15 -0.36 -9.37
C ALA A 495 -13.76 -0.12 -10.83
N THR A 496 -14.33 -0.86 -11.80
CA THR A 496 -14.12 -0.60 -13.23
C THR A 496 -14.71 0.74 -13.69
N ASP A 497 -15.66 1.32 -12.94
CA ASP A 497 -16.08 2.72 -13.12
C ASP A 497 -15.09 3.61 -12.37
N GLU A 498 -13.95 3.86 -13.02
CA GLU A 498 -12.80 4.55 -12.45
C GLU A 498 -13.17 5.89 -11.80
N GLN A 499 -13.98 6.71 -12.48
CA GLN A 499 -14.36 8.03 -12.01
C GLN A 499 -15.17 7.94 -10.72
N LYS A 500 -16.23 7.12 -10.69
CA LYS A 500 -17.05 6.97 -9.47
C LYS A 500 -16.24 6.34 -8.34
N PHE A 501 -15.38 5.38 -8.65
CA PHE A 501 -14.53 4.74 -7.65
C PHE A 501 -13.52 5.73 -7.04
N LYS A 502 -12.87 6.56 -7.86
CA LYS A 502 -11.94 7.60 -7.39
C LYS A 502 -12.64 8.66 -6.54
N MET A 503 -13.84 9.11 -6.95
CA MET A 503 -14.64 10.03 -6.14
C MET A 503 -15.04 9.43 -4.79
N TYR A 504 -15.48 8.17 -4.78
CA TYR A 504 -15.78 7.41 -3.56
C TYR A 504 -14.54 7.25 -2.66
N SER A 505 -13.39 6.95 -3.26
CA SER A 505 -12.10 6.83 -2.56
C SER A 505 -11.74 8.13 -1.86
N ARG A 506 -11.86 9.28 -2.54
CA ARG A 506 -11.66 10.62 -1.97
C ARG A 506 -12.66 10.95 -0.86
N ASP A 507 -13.94 10.68 -1.05
CA ASP A 507 -15.00 10.92 -0.04
C ASP A 507 -14.71 10.16 1.27
N SER A 508 -14.17 8.95 1.15
CA SER A 508 -13.88 8.09 2.30
C SER A 508 -12.56 8.38 3.00
N GLN A 509 -11.66 9.11 2.36
CA GLN A 509 -10.32 9.39 2.89
C GLN A 509 -10.45 10.36 4.06
N ILE A 510 -9.64 10.22 5.10
CA ILE A 510 -9.59 11.19 6.20
C ILE A 510 -8.16 11.75 6.32
N PRO A 511 -7.99 13.05 6.60
CA PRO A 511 -6.67 13.66 6.65
C PRO A 511 -5.83 13.07 7.79
N THR A 512 -4.62 12.62 7.49
CA THR A 512 -3.65 12.19 8.50
C THR A 512 -2.93 13.38 9.10
N GLN A 513 -3.01 13.56 10.42
CA GLN A 513 -2.40 14.71 11.09
C GLN A 513 -0.87 14.59 11.14
N VAL A 514 -0.33 13.38 11.34
CA VAL A 514 1.12 13.13 11.38
C VAL A 514 1.42 11.85 10.62
N TRP A 515 2.32 11.88 9.64
CA TRP A 515 2.77 10.69 8.93
C TRP A 515 4.29 10.65 8.80
N TYR A 516 4.88 9.50 9.15
CA TYR A 516 6.32 9.27 9.11
C TYR A 516 6.66 8.12 8.17
N SER A 517 7.73 8.28 7.41
CA SER A 517 8.40 7.23 6.64
C SER A 517 9.89 7.19 6.99
N ALA A 518 10.40 5.99 7.28
CA ALA A 518 11.81 5.78 7.62
C ALA A 518 12.77 5.91 6.43
N TYR A 519 12.28 5.88 5.19
CA TYR A 519 13.08 5.88 3.96
C TYR A 519 12.34 6.56 2.81
N LYS A 520 11.90 7.79 3.07
CA LYS A 520 11.06 8.65 2.22
C LYS A 520 11.38 8.76 0.72
N TRP A 521 12.59 8.43 0.30
CA TRP A 521 13.06 8.54 -1.09
C TRP A 521 13.21 7.18 -1.80
N LEU A 522 12.95 6.07 -1.10
CA LEU A 522 13.10 4.73 -1.66
C LEU A 522 11.73 4.16 -2.04
N SER A 523 11.55 3.91 -3.33
CA SER A 523 10.40 3.16 -3.83
C SER A 523 10.54 1.66 -3.56
N VAL A 524 9.45 0.91 -3.54
CA VAL A 524 9.48 -0.56 -3.44
C VAL A 524 10.34 -1.20 -4.54
N PRO A 525 10.28 -0.77 -5.83
CA PRO A 525 11.20 -1.26 -6.86
C PRO A 525 12.66 -0.97 -6.53
N ASN A 526 12.99 0.23 -6.01
CA ASN A 526 14.36 0.56 -5.61
C ASN A 526 14.83 -0.31 -4.45
N ILE A 527 14.00 -0.52 -3.43
CA ILE A 527 14.32 -1.40 -2.29
C ILE A 527 14.59 -2.82 -2.79
N ASN A 528 13.72 -3.36 -3.64
CA ASN A 528 13.91 -4.68 -4.22
C ASN A 528 15.16 -4.75 -5.10
N ASN A 529 15.43 -3.72 -5.90
CA ASN A 529 16.64 -3.66 -6.73
C ASN A 529 17.92 -3.61 -5.89
N ASN A 530 17.94 -2.85 -4.80
CA ASN A 530 19.10 -2.75 -3.90
C ASN A 530 19.44 -4.10 -3.26
N THR A 531 18.43 -4.88 -2.89
CA THR A 531 18.64 -6.27 -2.45
C THR A 531 19.23 -7.14 -3.57
N MET A 532 18.74 -7.01 -4.80
CA MET A 532 19.26 -7.78 -5.93
C MET A 532 20.70 -7.38 -6.28
N ILE A 533 21.05 -6.10 -6.10
CA ILE A 533 22.43 -5.61 -6.20
C ILE A 533 23.31 -6.35 -5.19
N ARG A 534 22.91 -6.37 -3.92
CA ARG A 534 23.65 -7.10 -2.88
C ARG A 534 23.76 -8.59 -3.18
N LEU A 535 22.66 -9.25 -3.58
CA LEU A 535 22.65 -10.68 -3.88
C LEU A 535 23.60 -11.05 -5.04
N GLY A 536 23.77 -10.18 -6.03
CA GLY A 536 24.70 -10.42 -7.12
C GLY A 536 26.18 -10.32 -6.74
N LEU A 537 26.54 -9.86 -5.53
CA LEU A 537 27.92 -9.91 -5.02
C LEU A 537 28.38 -11.34 -4.68
N TYR A 538 27.45 -12.30 -4.62
CA TYR A 538 27.69 -13.67 -4.17
C TYR A 538 27.71 -14.68 -5.30
N GLY A 539 28.46 -15.77 -5.11
CA GLY A 539 28.53 -16.88 -6.05
C GLY A 539 29.21 -16.52 -7.37
N GLU A 540 29.18 -17.48 -8.30
CA GLU A 540 29.64 -17.29 -9.67
C GLU A 540 28.46 -16.85 -10.54
N LEU A 541 28.70 -15.89 -11.43
CA LEU A 541 27.75 -15.45 -12.45
C LEU A 541 28.35 -15.72 -13.83
N SER A 542 27.55 -16.23 -14.76
CA SER A 542 27.93 -16.24 -16.17
C SER A 542 28.10 -14.81 -16.68
N ARG A 543 28.77 -14.63 -17.82
CA ARG A 543 28.92 -13.30 -18.44
C ARG A 543 27.57 -12.59 -18.65
N THR A 544 26.55 -13.31 -19.14
CA THR A 544 25.19 -12.78 -19.33
C THR A 544 24.54 -12.38 -18.01
N GLN A 545 24.67 -13.20 -16.97
CA GLN A 545 24.12 -12.88 -15.64
C GLN A 545 24.82 -11.70 -14.99
N ALA A 546 26.14 -11.58 -15.16
CA ALA A 546 26.91 -10.43 -14.69
C ALA A 546 26.50 -9.15 -15.44
N GLU A 547 26.28 -9.24 -16.76
CA GLU A 547 25.77 -8.11 -17.56
C GLU A 547 24.37 -7.66 -17.10
N GLU A 548 23.44 -8.60 -16.92
CA GLU A 548 22.10 -8.30 -16.39
C GLU A 548 22.14 -7.68 -14.99
N TRP A 549 23.07 -8.14 -14.15
CA TRP A 549 23.26 -7.58 -12.81
C TRP A 549 23.84 -6.16 -12.87
N LEU A 550 24.77 -5.87 -13.76
CA LEU A 550 25.34 -4.53 -13.93
C LEU A 550 24.31 -3.51 -14.45
N ARG A 551 23.29 -3.93 -15.21
CA ARG A 551 22.18 -3.07 -15.67
C ARG A 551 21.27 -2.56 -14.54
N ARG A 552 21.53 -2.94 -13.28
CA ARG A 552 20.77 -2.51 -12.10
C ARG A 552 21.26 -1.19 -11.49
N PHE A 553 22.44 -0.73 -11.91
CA PHE A 553 23.04 0.54 -11.53
C PHE A 553 22.57 1.63 -12.49
#